data_AF-A0A0Q5S182-F1
#
_entry.id   AF-A0A0Q5S182-F1
#
_cell.length_a   1.000
_cell.length_b   1.000
_cell.length_c   1.000
_cell.angle_alpha   90.00
_cell.angle_beta   90.00
_cell.angle_gamma   90.00
#
_symmetry.space_group_name_H-M   'P 1'
#
loop_
_entity.id
_entity.type
_entity.pdbx_description
1 polymer ?
#
loop_
_entity_poly.entity_id
_entity_poly.type
_entity_poly.pdbx_seq_one_letter_code
_entity_poly.pdbx_strand_id
1 'polypeptide(L)'
;MSGRRRIASGGAAAVAFGLLLTSCGSPASSNVTADDAELTLSTVDGVDSAVVDASQSYEGLDRRSRVAVEMTLTDGRVAQDASDLVTFVLGVAWSVGPRQPSDVVSVGFRGSPAETVDWKDAATTAGFTPLDMLDGSRFSASTDDLTTAFGPWPGDVPDAPPGIITQP
;
A
#
# COMPACT_ATOMS: atom_id res chain seq x y z
N MET A 1 -4.64 83.78 10.71
CA MET A 1 -5.38 82.58 11.20
C MET A 1 -4.99 81.41 10.33
N SER A 2 -4.42 80.39 10.97
CA SER A 2 -3.88 79.17 10.35
C SER A 2 -4.98 78.31 9.73
N GLY A 3 -4.79 77.88 8.47
CA GLY A 3 -5.60 76.87 7.80
C GLY A 3 -4.70 75.86 7.09
N ARG A 4 -4.58 74.67 7.67
CA ARG A 4 -3.71 73.55 7.26
C ARG A 4 -4.46 72.58 6.33
N ARG A 5 -3.73 72.08 5.31
CA ARG A 5 -3.79 70.73 4.68
C ARG A 5 -5.07 70.41 3.86
N ARG A 6 -5.07 69.60 2.80
CA ARG A 6 -4.33 68.35 2.52
C ARG A 6 -4.15 68.18 1.00
N ILE A 7 -2.99 67.64 0.63
CA ILE A 7 -2.63 67.14 -0.70
C ILE A 7 -3.35 65.80 -0.89
N ALA A 8 -4.09 65.67 -1.99
CA ALA A 8 -4.68 64.40 -2.44
C ALA A 8 -3.76 63.80 -3.50
N SER A 9 -2.92 62.84 -3.11
CA SER A 9 -2.10 62.05 -4.01
C SER A 9 -2.91 60.86 -4.50
N GLY A 10 -3.46 60.97 -5.71
CA GLY A 10 -4.03 59.85 -6.45
C GLY A 10 -2.91 59.04 -7.13
N GLY A 11 -2.94 57.73 -6.98
CA GLY A 11 -1.98 56.82 -7.59
C GLY A 11 -2.07 55.42 -6.98
N ALA A 12 -3.18 54.72 -7.25
CA ALA A 12 -3.30 53.30 -6.92
C ALA A 12 -2.49 52.48 -7.93
N ALA A 13 -1.35 51.95 -7.48
CA ALA A 13 -0.59 50.96 -8.22
C ALA A 13 -1.32 49.62 -8.15
N ALA A 14 -1.82 49.17 -9.30
CA ALA A 14 -2.21 47.78 -9.54
C ALA A 14 -0.95 46.92 -9.59
N VAL A 15 -0.88 45.87 -8.77
CA VAL A 15 -0.43 44.50 -9.09
C VAL A 15 -0.78 43.65 -7.85
N ALA A 16 -1.89 42.92 -7.88
CA ALA A 16 -2.10 41.81 -6.96
C ALA A 16 -2.04 40.52 -7.77
N PHE A 17 -0.90 39.86 -7.64
CA PHE A 17 -0.58 38.55 -8.19
C PHE A 17 -1.67 37.54 -7.85
N GLY A 18 -2.11 36.79 -8.87
CA GLY A 18 -2.97 35.64 -8.70
C GLY A 18 -2.24 34.54 -7.93
N LEU A 19 -2.65 34.31 -6.69
CA LEU A 19 -2.36 33.09 -5.94
C LEU A 19 -3.35 32.01 -6.39
N LEU A 20 -3.11 31.46 -7.59
CA LEU A 20 -3.57 30.12 -7.95
C LEU A 20 -2.44 29.17 -7.58
N LEU A 21 -2.39 28.75 -6.33
CA LEU A 21 -1.62 27.58 -5.92
C LEU A 21 -2.62 26.55 -5.41
N THR A 22 -3.04 25.73 -6.39
CA THR A 22 -3.17 24.29 -6.26
C THR A 22 -3.68 23.81 -4.91
N SER A 23 -4.99 23.60 -4.86
CA SER A 23 -5.58 22.59 -4.01
C SER A 23 -4.72 21.33 -4.14
N CYS A 24 -4.00 20.98 -3.08
CA CYS A 24 -3.48 19.64 -2.88
C CYS A 24 -4.71 18.78 -2.60
N GLY A 25 -5.44 18.45 -3.67
CA GLY A 25 -6.44 17.41 -3.61
C GLY A 25 -5.66 16.14 -3.37
N SER A 26 -5.74 15.60 -2.14
CA SER A 26 -5.39 14.20 -1.91
C SER A 26 -5.98 13.40 -3.06
N PRO A 27 -5.20 12.59 -3.81
CA PRO A 27 -5.82 11.69 -4.75
C PRO A 27 -6.86 10.89 -3.95
N ALA A 28 -8.10 10.88 -4.43
CA ALA A 28 -9.07 9.94 -3.90
C ALA A 28 -8.43 8.57 -4.11
N SER A 29 -8.15 7.84 -3.02
CA SER A 29 -7.57 6.51 -3.10
C SER A 29 -8.47 5.69 -4.00
N SER A 30 -7.98 5.45 -5.21
CA SER A 30 -8.71 4.75 -6.24
C SER A 30 -8.31 3.30 -6.05
N ASN A 31 -9.27 2.47 -5.67
CA ASN A 31 -9.01 1.04 -5.58
C ASN A 31 -8.43 0.51 -6.90
N VAL A 32 -7.50 -0.42 -6.80
CA VAL A 32 -6.99 -1.15 -7.96
C VAL A 32 -7.71 -2.48 -8.12
N THR A 33 -7.74 -3.00 -9.35
CA THR A 33 -8.22 -4.36 -9.59
C THR A 33 -7.20 -5.38 -9.10
N ALA A 34 -7.64 -6.62 -8.88
CA ALA A 34 -6.71 -7.71 -8.55
C ALA A 34 -5.68 -7.93 -9.68
N ASP A 35 -6.10 -7.82 -10.94
CA ASP A 35 -5.21 -7.95 -12.11
C ASP A 35 -4.14 -6.83 -12.14
N ASP A 36 -4.50 -5.58 -11.81
CA ASP A 36 -3.53 -4.48 -11.74
C ASP A 36 -2.55 -4.65 -10.58
N ALA A 37 -3.02 -5.16 -9.43
CA ALA A 37 -2.18 -5.48 -8.30
C ALA A 37 -1.22 -6.64 -8.62
N GLU A 38 -1.69 -7.67 -9.31
CA GLU A 38 -0.86 -8.77 -9.81
C GLU A 38 0.20 -8.27 -10.78
N LEU A 39 -0.15 -7.38 -11.71
CA LEU A 39 0.81 -6.74 -12.60
C LEU A 39 1.85 -5.93 -11.82
N THR A 40 1.41 -5.17 -10.82
CA THR A 40 2.32 -4.38 -9.95
C THR A 40 3.35 -5.29 -9.28
N LEU A 41 2.91 -6.39 -8.67
CA LEU A 41 3.81 -7.33 -7.97
C LEU A 41 4.72 -8.11 -8.92
N SER A 42 4.20 -8.57 -10.06
CA SER A 42 4.96 -9.36 -11.04
C SER A 42 6.02 -8.55 -11.79
N THR A 43 5.93 -7.22 -11.81
CA THR A 43 6.93 -6.36 -12.44
C THR A 43 8.13 -6.02 -11.55
N VAL A 44 8.12 -6.44 -10.28
CA VAL A 44 9.26 -6.26 -9.36
C VAL A 44 10.42 -7.18 -9.79
N ASP A 45 11.63 -6.63 -9.94
CA ASP A 45 12.81 -7.45 -10.30
C ASP A 45 13.03 -8.56 -9.27
N GLY A 46 13.19 -9.79 -9.75
CA GLY A 46 13.36 -10.97 -8.90
C GLY A 46 12.07 -11.68 -8.46
N VAL A 47 10.90 -11.19 -8.87
CA VAL A 47 9.64 -11.94 -8.79
C VAL A 47 9.48 -12.78 -10.06
N ASP A 48 9.20 -14.08 -9.90
CA ASP A 48 8.87 -15.00 -11.00
C ASP A 48 7.39 -14.91 -11.38
N SER A 49 6.52 -14.91 -10.37
CA SER A 49 5.07 -14.78 -10.54
C SER A 49 4.42 -14.22 -9.29
N ALA A 50 3.29 -13.56 -9.46
CA ALA A 50 2.41 -13.15 -8.38
C ALA A 50 0.98 -13.57 -8.73
N VAL A 51 0.18 -13.84 -7.72
CA VAL A 51 -1.25 -14.13 -7.84
C VAL A 51 -1.98 -13.31 -6.79
N VAL A 52 -3.00 -12.57 -7.21
CA VAL A 52 -3.87 -11.82 -6.31
C VAL A 52 -5.30 -12.33 -6.43
N ASP A 53 -5.81 -12.95 -5.37
CA ASP A 53 -7.21 -13.37 -5.27
C ASP A 53 -8.00 -12.34 -4.45
N ALA A 54 -8.97 -11.70 -5.09
CA ALA A 54 -9.95 -10.84 -4.44
C ALA A 54 -11.34 -11.48 -4.56
N SER A 55 -11.63 -12.40 -3.65
CA SER A 55 -12.83 -13.22 -3.71
C SER A 55 -13.86 -12.84 -2.66
N GLN A 56 -15.06 -13.37 -2.86
CA GLN A 56 -16.14 -13.24 -1.92
C GLN A 56 -16.82 -14.58 -1.71
N SER A 57 -17.13 -14.86 -0.46
CA SER A 57 -17.82 -16.07 -0.05
C SER A 57 -18.98 -15.73 0.88
N TYR A 58 -19.84 -16.71 1.07
CA TYR A 58 -20.91 -16.67 2.06
C TYR A 58 -20.59 -17.66 3.17
N GLU A 59 -20.54 -17.18 4.40
CA GLU A 59 -20.45 -17.99 5.60
C GLU A 59 -21.83 -17.97 6.27
N GLY A 60 -22.68 -18.91 5.90
CA GLY A 60 -24.10 -18.87 6.24
C GLY A 60 -24.80 -17.71 5.54
N LEU A 61 -25.30 -16.73 6.31
CA LEU A 61 -25.92 -15.51 5.79
C LEU A 61 -24.93 -14.35 5.67
N ASP A 62 -23.73 -14.48 6.25
CA ASP A 62 -22.73 -13.43 6.29
C ASP A 62 -21.89 -13.44 5.03
N ARG A 63 -21.76 -12.26 4.42
CA ARG A 63 -20.96 -12.05 3.21
C ARG A 63 -19.54 -11.68 3.62
N ARG A 64 -18.57 -12.54 3.30
CA ARG A 64 -17.15 -12.32 3.60
C ARG A 64 -16.38 -11.99 2.32
N SER A 65 -15.67 -10.86 2.33
CA SER A 65 -14.74 -10.50 1.25
C SER A 65 -13.32 -10.76 1.74
N ARG A 66 -12.47 -11.31 0.88
CA ARG A 66 -11.09 -11.70 1.21
C ARG A 66 -10.17 -11.19 0.12
N VAL A 67 -8.96 -10.81 0.52
CA VAL A 67 -7.84 -10.57 -0.40
C VAL A 67 -6.69 -11.46 0.05
N ALA A 68 -6.16 -12.24 -0.89
CA ALA A 68 -5.00 -13.09 -0.67
C ALA A 68 -3.97 -12.83 -1.78
N VAL A 69 -2.71 -12.71 -1.38
CA VAL A 69 -1.58 -12.57 -2.30
C VAL A 69 -0.65 -13.75 -2.13
N GLU A 70 -0.23 -14.32 -3.25
CA GLU A 70 0.88 -15.26 -3.29
C GLU A 70 1.95 -14.76 -4.25
N MET A 71 3.17 -14.59 -3.76
CA MET A 71 4.30 -14.12 -4.56
C MET A 71 5.39 -15.18 -4.59
N THR A 72 5.79 -15.57 -5.80
CA THR A 72 6.87 -16.52 -6.04
C THR A 72 8.10 -15.74 -6.45
N LEU A 73 9.18 -15.86 -5.67
CA LEU A 73 10.47 -15.28 -6.03
C LEU A 73 11.18 -16.18 -7.04
N THR A 74 11.93 -15.57 -7.98
CA THR A 74 12.81 -16.32 -8.87
C THR A 74 13.84 -17.10 -8.06
N ASP A 75 14.11 -18.35 -8.44
CA ASP A 75 15.08 -19.19 -7.73
C ASP A 75 16.44 -18.49 -7.56
N GLY A 76 16.95 -18.52 -6.33
CA GLY A 76 18.20 -17.88 -5.93
C GLY A 76 18.07 -16.39 -5.61
N ARG A 77 16.91 -15.75 -5.80
CA ARG A 77 16.67 -14.37 -5.37
C ARG A 77 16.18 -14.31 -3.93
N VAL A 78 16.64 -13.30 -3.19
CA VAL A 78 16.31 -13.10 -1.77
C VAL A 78 15.69 -11.73 -1.55
N ALA A 79 14.79 -11.61 -0.58
CA ALA A 79 14.40 -10.30 -0.08
C ALA A 79 15.61 -9.62 0.58
N GLN A 80 15.92 -8.38 0.19
CA GLN A 80 17.00 -7.61 0.83
C GLN A 80 16.66 -7.33 2.30
N ASP A 81 15.41 -6.92 2.53
CA ASP A 81 14.80 -6.81 3.85
C ASP A 81 13.41 -7.46 3.77
N ALA A 82 13.21 -8.53 4.53
CA ALA A 82 11.96 -9.28 4.52
C ALA A 82 10.78 -8.45 5.07
N SER A 83 11.04 -7.56 6.03
CA SER A 83 10.01 -6.71 6.64
C SER A 83 9.53 -5.61 5.69
N ASP A 84 10.45 -5.05 4.90
CA ASP A 84 10.10 -4.10 3.83
C ASP A 84 9.28 -4.79 2.74
N LEU A 85 9.67 -6.01 2.34
CA LEU A 85 8.92 -6.79 1.34
C LEU A 85 7.51 -7.12 1.83
N VAL A 86 7.37 -7.52 3.10
CA VAL A 86 6.05 -7.73 3.72
C VAL A 86 5.21 -6.46 3.67
N THR A 87 5.78 -5.32 4.08
CA THR A 87 5.08 -4.03 4.10
C THR A 87 4.60 -3.63 2.71
N PHE A 88 5.47 -3.76 1.71
CA PHE A 88 5.14 -3.48 0.32
C PHE A 88 3.98 -4.35 -0.18
N VAL A 89 4.06 -5.67 -0.01
CA VAL A 89 3.03 -6.60 -0.51
C VAL A 89 1.68 -6.37 0.20
N LEU A 90 1.68 -6.14 1.51
CA LEU A 90 0.46 -5.81 2.25
C LEU A 90 -0.14 -4.47 1.81
N GLY A 91 0.68 -3.47 1.51
CA GLY A 91 0.22 -2.19 0.99
C GLY A 91 -0.45 -2.33 -0.38
N VAL A 92 0.17 -3.10 -1.30
CA VAL A 92 -0.46 -3.43 -2.58
C VAL A 92 -1.79 -4.16 -2.36
N ALA A 93 -1.82 -5.19 -1.50
CA ALA A 93 -3.04 -5.94 -1.20
C ALA A 93 -4.14 -5.07 -0.59
N TRP A 94 -3.80 -4.09 0.25
CA TRP A 94 -4.73 -3.15 0.88
C TRP A 94 -5.34 -2.13 -0.09
N SER A 95 -4.71 -1.92 -1.25
CA SER A 95 -5.26 -1.08 -2.32
C SER A 95 -6.29 -1.80 -3.20
N VAL A 96 -6.38 -3.13 -3.10
CA VAL A 96 -7.25 -3.96 -3.96
C VAL A 96 -8.72 -3.77 -3.62
N GLY A 97 -9.55 -3.59 -4.66
CA GLY A 97 -11.00 -3.51 -4.56
C GLY A 97 -11.75 -4.27 -5.66
N PRO A 98 -13.09 -4.11 -5.77
CA PRO A 98 -13.89 -3.01 -5.23
C PRO A 98 -14.48 -3.22 -3.83
N ARG A 99 -14.05 -4.25 -3.09
CA ARG A 99 -14.60 -4.56 -1.76
C ARG A 99 -13.49 -4.62 -0.74
N GLN A 100 -13.70 -3.92 0.39
CA GLN A 100 -12.81 -4.03 1.53
C GLN A 100 -12.79 -5.48 2.06
N PRO A 101 -11.60 -6.03 2.39
CA PRO A 101 -11.48 -7.30 3.10
C PRO A 101 -12.24 -7.24 4.43
N SER A 102 -12.93 -8.33 4.79
CA SER A 102 -13.80 -8.35 5.97
C SER A 102 -13.06 -8.33 7.29
N ASP A 103 -12.01 -9.14 7.43
CA ASP A 103 -11.28 -9.30 8.70
C ASP A 103 -9.76 -9.31 8.52
N VAL A 104 -9.28 -9.92 7.41
CA VAL A 104 -7.85 -10.13 7.17
C VAL A 104 -7.48 -10.02 5.70
N VAL A 105 -6.19 -9.77 5.45
CA VAL A 105 -5.50 -9.99 4.19
C VAL A 105 -4.44 -11.07 4.41
N SER A 106 -4.37 -12.06 3.51
CA SER A 106 -3.39 -13.13 3.59
C SER A 106 -2.26 -12.91 2.58
N VAL A 107 -1.02 -13.18 2.99
CA VAL A 107 0.16 -13.09 2.12
C VAL A 107 0.98 -14.37 2.23
N GLY A 108 1.47 -14.84 1.08
CA GLY A 108 2.35 -16.00 0.98
C GLY A 108 3.54 -15.74 0.07
N PHE A 109 4.67 -16.35 0.44
CA PHE A 109 5.91 -16.29 -0.32
C PHE A 109 6.37 -17.70 -0.69
N ARG A 110 6.83 -17.88 -1.93
CA ARG A 110 7.30 -19.16 -2.47
C ARG A 110 8.61 -19.01 -3.24
N GLY A 111 9.25 -20.14 -3.54
CA GLY A 111 10.51 -20.21 -4.27
C GLY A 111 11.71 -20.31 -3.32
N SER A 112 12.83 -20.85 -3.80
CA SER A 112 14.03 -21.00 -2.99
C SER A 112 14.92 -19.75 -3.10
N PRO A 113 15.38 -19.13 -1.99
CA PRO A 113 15.27 -19.57 -0.60
C PRO A 113 14.15 -18.88 0.19
N ALA A 114 13.15 -18.25 -0.45
CA ALA A 114 12.02 -17.60 0.21
C ALA A 114 11.29 -18.53 1.20
N GLU A 115 11.21 -19.82 0.89
CA GLU A 115 10.62 -20.84 1.78
C GLU A 115 11.38 -21.05 3.10
N THR A 116 12.61 -20.56 3.20
CA THR A 116 13.44 -20.65 4.41
C THR A 116 13.35 -19.42 5.31
N VAL A 117 12.69 -18.35 4.83
CA VAL A 117 12.52 -17.10 5.56
C VAL A 117 11.36 -17.23 6.56
N ASP A 118 11.54 -16.72 7.77
CA ASP A 118 10.46 -16.58 8.74
C ASP A 118 9.64 -15.32 8.44
N TRP A 119 8.65 -15.46 7.56
CA TRP A 119 7.80 -14.35 7.14
C TRP A 119 6.91 -13.80 8.26
N LYS A 120 6.69 -14.59 9.32
CA LYS A 120 5.95 -14.13 10.50
C LYS A 120 6.80 -13.18 11.34
N ASP A 121 8.06 -13.53 11.55
CA ASP A 121 9.02 -12.65 12.22
C ASP A 121 9.23 -11.37 11.40
N ALA A 122 9.31 -11.48 10.06
CA ALA A 122 9.37 -10.33 9.17
C ALA A 122 8.12 -9.43 9.28
N ALA A 123 6.91 -10.00 9.32
CA ALA A 123 5.68 -9.25 9.52
C ALA A 123 5.61 -8.57 10.90
N THR A 124 6.11 -9.25 11.94
CA THR A 124 6.20 -8.69 13.30
C THR A 124 7.20 -7.53 13.34
N THR A 125 8.33 -7.68 12.67
CA THR A 125 9.35 -6.62 12.52
C THR A 125 8.81 -5.42 11.76
N ALA A 126 7.95 -5.66 10.76
CA ALA A 126 7.22 -4.63 10.02
C ALA A 126 6.08 -3.97 10.84
N GLY A 127 5.82 -4.42 12.07
CA GLY A 127 4.83 -3.83 12.97
C GLY A 127 3.42 -4.40 12.86
N PHE A 128 3.22 -5.49 12.12
CA PHE A 128 1.95 -6.20 12.03
C PHE A 128 1.84 -7.27 13.12
N THR A 129 0.61 -7.61 13.51
CA THR A 129 0.36 -8.77 14.39
C THR A 129 -0.10 -9.94 13.53
N PRO A 130 0.80 -10.80 13.02
CA PRO A 130 0.43 -11.87 12.10
C PRO A 130 -0.46 -12.90 12.80
N LEU A 131 -1.63 -13.11 12.23
CA LEU A 131 -2.59 -14.15 12.61
C LEU A 131 -2.24 -15.48 11.92
N ASP A 132 -2.72 -16.59 12.51
CA ASP A 132 -2.53 -18.01 12.12
C ASP A 132 -2.11 -18.29 10.67
N MET A 133 -1.26 -19.32 10.44
CA MET A 133 -1.42 -20.30 9.35
C MET A 133 -0.47 -21.53 9.44
N LEU A 134 -0.81 -22.55 8.65
CA LEU A 134 -0.42 -23.97 8.69
C LEU A 134 1.06 -24.27 8.35
N ASP A 135 1.76 -23.35 7.66
CA ASP A 135 3.15 -23.44 7.25
C ASP A 135 3.83 -22.05 7.31
N GLY A 136 5.13 -21.98 7.63
CA GLY A 136 5.86 -20.72 7.88
C GLY A 136 5.98 -19.77 6.68
N SER A 137 5.55 -20.20 5.50
CA SER A 137 5.56 -19.46 4.23
C SER A 137 4.41 -18.45 4.07
N ARG A 138 3.43 -18.46 4.97
CA ARG A 138 2.23 -17.62 4.86
C ARG A 138 1.81 -17.04 6.20
N PHE A 139 1.19 -15.86 6.17
CA PHE A 139 0.56 -15.25 7.32
C PHE A 139 -0.65 -14.42 6.90
N SER A 140 -1.45 -13.99 7.87
CA SER A 140 -2.52 -13.01 7.63
C SER A 140 -2.35 -11.78 8.51
N ALA A 141 -2.61 -10.59 7.97
CA ALA A 141 -2.67 -9.33 8.70
C ALA A 141 -4.14 -8.91 8.91
N SER A 142 -4.46 -8.40 10.10
CA SER A 142 -5.81 -7.92 10.42
C SER A 142 -6.12 -6.61 9.68
N THR A 143 -7.40 -6.36 9.36
CA THR A 143 -7.83 -5.08 8.78
C THR A 143 -7.53 -3.88 9.68
N ASP A 144 -7.47 -4.09 11.00
CA ASP A 144 -7.15 -3.05 11.98
C ASP A 144 -5.67 -2.67 11.93
N ASP A 145 -4.77 -3.65 11.84
CA ASP A 145 -3.34 -3.41 11.64
C ASP A 145 -3.11 -2.70 10.30
N LEU A 146 -3.78 -3.14 9.23
CA LEU A 146 -3.67 -2.53 7.91
C LEU A 146 -4.21 -1.11 7.89
N THR A 147 -5.32 -0.84 8.59
CA THR A 147 -5.85 0.51 8.73
C THR A 147 -4.90 1.41 9.51
N THR A 148 -4.22 0.85 10.52
CA THR A 148 -3.22 1.58 11.32
C THR A 148 -1.98 1.91 10.50
N ALA A 149 -1.51 0.96 9.69
CA ALA A 149 -0.29 1.09 8.88
C ALA A 149 -0.49 1.96 7.63
N PHE A 150 -1.60 1.74 6.90
CA PHE A 150 -1.83 2.31 5.57
C PHE A 150 -2.99 3.31 5.50
N GLY A 151 -3.71 3.52 6.61
CA GLY A 151 -4.89 4.36 6.64
C GLY A 151 -6.16 3.66 6.12
N PRO A 152 -7.25 4.43 5.94
CA PRO A 152 -8.54 3.89 5.51
C PRO A 152 -8.45 3.14 4.17
N TRP A 153 -9.25 2.09 4.01
CA TRP A 153 -9.37 1.37 2.75
C TRP A 153 -10.20 2.18 1.72
N PRO A 154 -9.90 2.08 0.41
CA PRO A 154 -8.69 1.47 -0.15
C PRO A 154 -7.47 2.33 0.18
N GLY A 155 -6.33 1.68 0.44
CA GLY A 155 -5.05 2.37 0.57
C GLY A 155 -4.50 2.81 -0.80
N ASP A 156 -3.48 3.66 -0.77
CA ASP A 156 -2.69 3.98 -1.97
C ASP A 156 -1.85 2.76 -2.38
N VAL A 157 -1.58 2.60 -3.68
CA VAL A 157 -0.63 1.59 -4.17
C VAL A 157 0.78 2.09 -3.86
N PRO A 158 1.58 1.36 -3.06
CA PRO A 158 2.95 1.76 -2.78
C PRO A 158 3.84 1.52 -4.00
N ASP A 159 4.87 2.36 -4.17
CA ASP A 159 5.97 2.09 -5.09
C ASP A 159 6.85 0.97 -4.53
N ALA A 160 7.32 0.06 -5.39
CA ALA A 160 8.27 -0.98 -4.99
C ALA A 160 9.62 -0.34 -4.63
N PRO A 161 10.15 -0.57 -3.41
CA PRO A 161 11.49 -0.12 -3.05
C PRO A 161 12.54 -0.68 -4.03
N PRO A 162 13.49 0.16 -4.50
CA PRO A 162 14.51 -0.28 -5.44
C PRO A 162 15.41 -1.32 -4.79
N GLY A 163 15.57 -2.47 -5.45
CA GLY A 163 16.41 -3.56 -4.95
C GLY A 163 15.77 -4.35 -3.80
N ILE A 164 14.45 -4.24 -3.58
CA ILE A 164 13.77 -4.99 -2.50
C ILE A 164 13.99 -6.50 -2.57
N ILE A 165 14.25 -7.02 -3.77
CA ILE A 165 14.70 -8.39 -4.01
C ILE A 165 16.05 -8.33 -4.74
N THR A 166 17.05 -9.06 -4.24
CA THR A 166 18.42 -9.07 -4.77
C THR A 166 18.90 -10.48 -5.11
N GLN A 167 20.06 -10.55 -5.75
CA GLN A 167 20.87 -11.76 -5.71
C GLN A 167 21.38 -11.98 -4.27
N PRO A 168 21.70 -13.22 -3.87
CA PRO A 168 22.15 -13.53 -2.51
C PRO A 168 23.53 -12.95 -2.21
#